data_AF-A0A6V8I4K7-F1
#
_entry.id   AF-A0A6V8I4K7-F1
#
_cell.length_a   1.000
_cell.length_b   1.000
_cell.length_c   1.000
_cell.angle_alpha   90.00
_cell.angle_beta   90.00
_cell.angle_gamma   90.00
#
_symmetry.space_group_name_H-M   'P 1'
#
loop_
_entity.id
_entity.type
_entity.pdbx_description
1 polymer ?
#
loop_
_entity_poly.entity_id
_entity_poly.type
_entity_poly.pdbx_seq_one_letter_code
_entity_poly.pdbx_strand_id
1 'polypeptide(L)'
;MTDSTISPPPASTPALIDLAADPFTLFSAWMQEAEKTEPSDPNAMVVATSTPDGHPSARIVLLKGMDRRGFVFYTNQDSRKGHELAENQHVALLFHWKSLRRQIRIEGTVTPVTPEEADAYFASRSRISRMGAVASDQSRPLADRAIFEQRLKDVETRYEGQDLIPRPANWSGYRVEPSCFEFWQERPYRLHDRATWTREGNHWNVTRLYP
;
A
#
# COMPACT_ATOMS: atom_id res chain seq x y z
N MET A 1 3.11 19.76 -50.90
CA MET A 1 3.88 18.80 -50.08
C MET A 1 4.13 19.46 -48.74
N THR A 2 3.29 19.17 -47.75
CA THR A 2 3.57 19.47 -46.35
C THR A 2 3.19 18.23 -45.57
N ASP A 3 4.19 17.74 -44.87
CA ASP A 3 4.33 16.43 -44.26
C ASP A 3 3.19 16.14 -43.29
N SER A 4 2.35 15.15 -43.62
CA SER A 4 1.43 14.55 -42.68
C SER A 4 2.25 13.68 -41.74
N THR A 5 2.68 14.23 -40.61
CA THR A 5 3.25 13.45 -39.53
C THR A 5 2.18 12.50 -39.01
N ILE A 6 2.21 11.28 -39.53
CA ILE A 6 1.45 10.14 -39.04
C ILE A 6 1.85 9.98 -37.57
N SER A 7 0.93 10.33 -36.67
CA SER A 7 1.06 9.97 -35.26
C SER A 7 1.32 8.47 -35.16
N PRO A 8 2.21 8.02 -34.27
CA PRO A 8 2.46 6.60 -34.12
C PRO A 8 1.12 5.90 -33.85
N PRO A 9 0.91 4.67 -34.37
CA PRO A 9 -0.31 3.93 -34.10
C PRO A 9 -0.52 3.87 -32.58
N PRO A 10 -1.75 4.01 -32.08
CA PRO A 10 -2.01 3.86 -30.66
C PRO A 10 -1.42 2.51 -30.23
N ALA A 11 -0.71 2.50 -29.10
CA ALA A 11 -0.34 1.26 -28.43
C ALA A 11 -1.56 0.35 -28.45
N SER A 12 -1.40 -0.90 -28.89
CA SER A 12 -2.51 -1.83 -29.10
C SER A 12 -3.44 -1.77 -27.89
N THR A 13 -4.71 -1.46 -28.12
CA THR A 13 -5.69 -1.31 -27.05
C THR A 13 -5.63 -2.56 -26.16
N PRO A 14 -5.44 -2.42 -24.84
CA PRO A 14 -5.33 -3.60 -23.99
C PRO A 14 -6.61 -4.43 -24.05
N ALA A 15 -6.43 -5.74 -23.84
CA ALA A 15 -7.52 -6.67 -23.61
C ALA A 15 -8.36 -6.18 -22.41
N LEU A 16 -9.64 -6.54 -22.41
CA LEU A 16 -10.50 -6.30 -21.26
C LEU A 16 -10.01 -7.11 -20.05
N ILE A 17 -10.31 -6.60 -18.87
CA ILE A 17 -10.12 -7.28 -17.59
C ILE A 17 -10.88 -8.61 -17.64
N ASP A 18 -10.16 -9.69 -17.35
CA ASP A 18 -10.71 -11.04 -17.28
C ASP A 18 -11.54 -11.22 -16.01
N LEU A 19 -12.86 -11.33 -16.17
CA LEU A 19 -13.79 -11.49 -15.05
C LEU A 19 -13.78 -12.92 -14.48
N ALA A 20 -13.24 -13.90 -15.20
CA ALA A 20 -13.12 -15.28 -14.70
C ALA A 20 -11.93 -15.45 -13.75
N ALA A 21 -11.03 -14.45 -13.67
CA ALA A 21 -9.88 -14.49 -12.80
C ALA A 21 -10.27 -14.36 -11.31
N ASP A 22 -9.58 -15.12 -10.47
CA ASP A 22 -9.54 -14.87 -9.03
C ASP A 22 -8.84 -13.52 -8.74
N PRO A 23 -9.40 -12.63 -7.90
CA PRO A 23 -8.89 -11.27 -7.75
C PRO A 23 -7.48 -11.21 -7.16
N PHE A 24 -7.08 -12.17 -6.31
CA PHE A 24 -5.70 -12.24 -5.82
C PHE A 24 -4.72 -12.64 -6.93
N THR A 25 -5.13 -13.55 -7.80
CA THR A 25 -4.35 -13.94 -8.98
C THR A 25 -4.18 -12.76 -9.94
N LEU A 26 -5.26 -12.03 -10.21
CA LEU A 26 -5.23 -10.83 -11.06
C LEU A 26 -4.36 -9.72 -10.45
N PHE A 27 -4.48 -9.46 -9.14
CA PHE A 27 -3.59 -8.55 -8.42
C PHE A 27 -2.12 -8.95 -8.58
N SER A 28 -1.82 -10.23 -8.35
CA SER A 28 -0.45 -10.75 -8.41
C SER A 28 0.15 -10.56 -9.80
N ALA A 29 -0.62 -10.80 -10.86
CA ALA A 29 -0.18 -10.60 -12.23
C ALA A 29 0.12 -9.12 -12.53
N TRP A 30 -0.76 -8.20 -12.11
CA TRP A 30 -0.54 -6.77 -12.31
C TRP A 30 0.62 -6.22 -11.48
N MET A 31 0.78 -6.70 -10.24
CA MET A 31 1.90 -6.34 -9.38
C MET A 31 3.24 -6.79 -9.97
N GLN A 32 3.33 -8.01 -10.52
CA GLN A 32 4.53 -8.49 -11.20
C GLN A 32 4.87 -7.67 -12.47
N GLU A 33 3.87 -7.13 -13.15
CA GLU A 33 4.08 -6.23 -14.28
C GLU A 33 4.58 -4.86 -13.79
N ALA A 34 4.00 -4.34 -12.72
CA ALA A 34 4.43 -3.08 -12.08
C ALA A 34 5.88 -3.19 -11.58
N GLU A 35 6.27 -4.31 -10.96
CA GLU A 35 7.65 -4.56 -10.52
C GLU A 35 8.68 -4.49 -11.65
N LYS A 36 8.28 -4.78 -12.89
CA LYS A 36 9.16 -4.74 -14.06
C LYS A 36 9.21 -3.37 -14.73
N THR A 37 8.19 -2.53 -14.55
CA THR A 37 7.93 -1.40 -15.44
C THR A 37 7.76 -0.06 -14.73
N GLU A 38 7.28 -0.05 -13.49
CA GLU A 38 7.13 1.19 -12.74
C GLU A 38 8.51 1.75 -12.37
N PRO A 39 8.76 3.06 -12.57
CA PRO A 39 10.07 3.65 -12.35
C PRO A 39 10.57 3.59 -10.90
N SER A 40 9.66 3.52 -9.93
CA SER A 40 9.96 3.52 -8.51
C SER A 40 8.79 2.97 -7.72
N ASP A 41 9.10 2.28 -6.62
CA ASP A 41 8.16 1.80 -5.61
C ASP A 41 6.86 1.20 -6.18
N PRO A 42 6.93 0.13 -7.00
CA PRO A 42 5.76 -0.54 -7.55
C PRO A 42 4.79 -1.02 -6.45
N ASN A 43 5.31 -1.26 -5.24
CA ASN A 43 4.56 -1.68 -4.07
C ASN A 43 4.04 -0.50 -3.22
N ALA A 44 4.23 0.75 -3.64
CA ALA A 44 3.61 1.89 -2.98
C ALA A 44 2.10 1.90 -3.20
N MET A 45 1.37 2.12 -2.11
CA MET A 45 -0.08 2.21 -2.10
C MET A 45 -0.54 3.32 -1.17
N VAL A 46 -1.64 3.98 -1.53
CA VAL A 46 -2.37 4.82 -0.59
C VAL A 46 -3.08 3.90 0.40
N VAL A 47 -3.00 4.20 1.69
CA VAL A 47 -3.88 3.65 2.72
C VAL A 47 -4.78 4.77 3.25
N ALA A 48 -6.08 4.63 3.02
CA ALA A 48 -7.12 5.53 3.50
C ALA A 48 -7.80 4.92 4.73
N THR A 49 -7.87 5.71 5.79
CA THR A 49 -8.49 5.37 7.09
C THR A 49 -9.44 6.49 7.46
N SER A 50 -10.27 6.29 8.47
CA SER A 50 -11.16 7.33 8.97
C SER A 50 -11.33 7.25 10.47
N THR A 51 -11.65 8.38 11.10
CA THR A 51 -12.18 8.41 12.46
C THR A 51 -13.56 7.71 12.52
N PRO A 52 -14.06 7.37 13.73
CA PRO A 52 -15.38 6.73 13.88
C PRO A 52 -16.57 7.57 13.37
N ASP A 53 -16.45 8.89 13.35
CA ASP A 53 -17.43 9.83 12.79
C ASP A 53 -17.26 10.07 11.28
N GLY A 54 -16.35 9.33 10.62
CA GLY A 54 -16.24 9.28 9.17
C GLY A 54 -15.35 10.35 8.54
N HIS A 55 -14.48 11.03 9.30
CA HIS A 55 -13.50 11.94 8.71
C HIS A 55 -12.33 11.15 8.09
N PRO A 56 -12.15 11.16 6.77
CA PRO A 56 -11.12 10.35 6.13
C PRO A 56 -9.74 11.00 6.25
N SER A 57 -8.71 10.16 6.23
CA SER A 57 -7.33 10.58 6.03
C SER A 57 -6.55 9.53 5.23
N ALA A 58 -5.61 9.99 4.40
CA ALA A 58 -4.89 9.13 3.46
C ALA A 58 -3.39 9.47 3.45
N ARG A 59 -2.56 8.46 3.19
CA ARG A 59 -1.11 8.60 3.02
C ARG A 59 -0.55 7.40 2.26
N ILE A 60 0.64 7.53 1.70
CA ILE A 60 1.36 6.42 1.09
C ILE A 60 1.98 5.52 2.16
N VAL A 61 1.87 4.22 1.95
CA VAL A 61 2.63 3.16 2.64
C VAL A 61 3.12 2.16 1.59
N LEU A 62 3.98 1.23 2.00
CA LEU A 62 4.47 0.18 1.11
C LEU A 62 3.81 -1.15 1.47
N LEU A 63 3.36 -1.89 0.46
CA LEU A 63 2.98 -3.30 0.60
C LEU A 63 4.24 -4.12 0.92
N LYS A 64 4.16 -4.96 1.96
CA LYS A 64 5.28 -5.78 2.46
C LYS A 64 4.99 -7.26 2.56
N GLY A 65 3.76 -7.66 2.32
CA GLY A 65 3.37 -9.06 2.21
C GLY A 65 1.98 -9.17 1.61
N MET A 66 1.74 -10.24 0.89
CA MET A 66 0.42 -10.59 0.39
C MET A 66 0.30 -12.11 0.39
N ASP A 67 -0.78 -12.60 0.98
CA ASP A 67 -1.21 -13.99 0.85
C ASP A 67 -2.75 -14.03 0.85
N ARG A 68 -3.34 -15.23 0.89
CA ARG A 68 -4.79 -15.40 0.87
C ARG A 68 -5.53 -14.77 2.05
N ARG A 69 -4.83 -14.49 3.16
CA ARG A 69 -5.37 -13.78 4.33
C ARG A 69 -5.41 -12.27 4.11
N GLY A 70 -4.70 -11.73 3.12
CA GLY A 70 -4.75 -10.30 2.79
C GLY A 70 -3.40 -9.62 2.58
N PHE A 71 -3.41 -8.29 2.71
CA PHE A 71 -2.31 -7.38 2.35
C PHE A 71 -1.66 -6.79 3.59
N VAL A 72 -0.34 -6.87 3.71
CA VAL A 72 0.39 -6.45 4.92
C VAL A 72 1.18 -5.17 4.67
N PHE A 73 1.03 -4.21 5.58
CA PHE A 73 1.91 -3.04 5.71
C PHE A 73 2.33 -2.83 7.16
N TYR A 74 3.47 -2.18 7.37
CA TYR A 74 4.03 -1.92 8.70
C TYR A 74 4.08 -0.43 9.01
N THR A 75 3.86 -0.06 10.26
CA THR A 75 3.73 1.35 10.67
C THR A 75 3.99 1.54 12.17
N ASN A 76 3.98 2.80 12.60
CA ASN A 76 3.93 3.16 14.00
C ASN A 76 2.45 3.23 14.45
N GLN A 77 2.08 2.45 15.47
CA GLN A 77 0.73 2.32 16.01
C GLN A 77 0.27 3.57 16.78
N ASP A 78 1.19 4.43 17.22
CA ASP A 78 0.88 5.74 17.83
C ASP A 78 0.73 6.87 16.80
N SER A 79 0.84 6.54 15.50
CA SER A 79 0.61 7.51 14.43
C SER A 79 -0.88 7.79 14.27
N ARG A 80 -1.22 8.86 13.53
CA ARG A 80 -2.62 9.18 13.21
C ARG A 80 -3.38 7.97 12.63
N LYS A 81 -2.76 7.24 11.69
CA LYS A 81 -3.38 6.05 11.09
C LYS A 81 -3.50 4.90 12.09
N GLY A 82 -2.54 4.75 13.01
CA GLY A 82 -2.57 3.70 14.03
C GLY A 82 -3.71 3.92 15.01
N HIS A 83 -3.92 5.17 15.45
CA HIS A 83 -5.07 5.57 16.26
C HIS A 83 -6.39 5.39 15.51
N GLU A 84 -6.50 5.90 14.27
CA GLU A 84 -7.72 5.71 13.46
C GLU A 84 -8.06 4.22 13.25
N LEU A 85 -7.07 3.37 12.97
CA LEU A 85 -7.27 1.92 12.79
C LEU A 85 -7.61 1.17 14.09
N ALA A 86 -7.20 1.69 15.24
CA ALA A 86 -7.56 1.11 16.53
C ALA A 86 -9.04 1.38 16.88
N GLU A 87 -9.58 2.52 16.44
CA GLU A 87 -10.97 2.90 16.70
C GLU A 87 -11.94 2.49 15.58
N ASN A 88 -11.44 2.39 14.34
CA ASN A 88 -12.20 2.03 13.16
C ASN A 88 -11.34 1.15 12.23
N GLN A 89 -11.67 -0.14 12.16
CA GLN A 89 -10.89 -1.12 11.42
C GLN A 89 -11.06 -1.03 9.90
N HIS A 90 -12.03 -0.26 9.40
CA HIS A 90 -12.28 -0.13 7.97
C HIS A 90 -11.16 0.65 7.28
N VAL A 91 -10.70 0.12 6.14
CA VAL A 91 -9.58 0.67 5.38
C VAL A 91 -9.80 0.47 3.88
N ALA A 92 -9.29 1.43 3.10
CA ALA A 92 -9.15 1.26 1.66
C ALA A 92 -7.67 1.40 1.25
N LEU A 93 -7.22 0.50 0.39
CA LEU A 93 -5.93 0.55 -0.29
C LEU A 93 -6.14 1.00 -1.73
N LEU A 94 -5.26 1.84 -2.26
CA LEU A 94 -5.24 2.21 -3.67
C LEU A 94 -3.82 2.11 -4.22
N PHE A 95 -3.64 1.23 -5.19
CA PHE A 95 -2.49 1.18 -6.07
C PHE A 95 -2.78 2.00 -7.31
N HIS A 96 -1.85 2.88 -7.69
CA HIS A 96 -1.96 3.66 -8.91
C HIS A 96 -0.62 3.63 -9.65
N TRP A 97 -0.59 2.85 -10.72
CA TRP A 97 0.57 2.66 -11.58
C TRP A 97 0.37 3.51 -12.83
N LYS A 98 0.90 4.73 -12.76
CA LYS A 98 0.71 5.73 -13.83
C LYS A 98 1.36 5.26 -15.13
N SER A 99 2.50 4.57 -15.06
CA SER A 99 3.19 4.10 -16.28
C SER A 99 2.42 2.97 -16.96
N LEU A 100 1.78 2.10 -16.16
CA LEU A 100 0.90 1.03 -16.66
C LEU A 100 -0.53 1.48 -16.97
N ARG A 101 -0.91 2.70 -16.57
CA ARG A 101 -2.27 3.23 -16.70
C ARG A 101 -3.31 2.30 -16.09
N ARG A 102 -3.01 1.83 -14.88
CA ARG A 102 -3.83 0.90 -14.11
C ARG A 102 -3.99 1.37 -12.67
N GLN A 103 -5.14 1.04 -12.09
CA GLN A 103 -5.40 1.24 -10.67
C GLN A 103 -6.02 -0.03 -10.07
N ILE A 104 -5.71 -0.28 -8.81
CA ILE A 104 -6.40 -1.31 -8.01
C ILE A 104 -6.85 -0.67 -6.71
N ARG A 105 -8.15 -0.73 -6.43
CA ARG A 105 -8.71 -0.43 -5.11
C ARG A 105 -8.99 -1.72 -4.37
N ILE A 106 -8.70 -1.73 -3.08
CA ILE A 106 -8.99 -2.86 -2.19
C ILE A 106 -9.62 -2.31 -0.93
N GLU A 107 -10.80 -2.79 -0.56
CA GLU A 107 -11.52 -2.34 0.64
C GLU A 107 -11.69 -3.51 1.60
N GLY A 108 -11.55 -3.26 2.89
CA GLY A 108 -11.59 -4.33 3.88
C GLY A 108 -11.43 -3.84 5.31
N THR A 109 -11.06 -4.77 6.18
CA THR A 109 -10.79 -4.52 7.60
C THR A 109 -9.36 -4.88 7.95
N VAL A 110 -8.78 -4.19 8.93
CA VAL A 110 -7.45 -4.53 9.44
C VAL A 110 -7.48 -5.47 10.64
N THR A 111 -6.48 -6.34 10.71
CA THR A 111 -6.07 -7.03 11.94
C THR A 111 -4.58 -6.77 12.18
N PRO A 112 -4.12 -6.57 13.43
CA PRO A 112 -2.69 -6.51 13.72
C PRO A 112 -1.98 -7.80 13.27
N VAL A 113 -0.76 -7.68 12.76
CA VAL A 113 0.13 -8.84 12.55
C VAL A 113 0.62 -9.38 13.89
N THR A 114 1.12 -10.62 13.92
CA THR A 114 1.66 -11.17 15.17
C THR A 114 2.95 -10.44 15.57
N PRO A 115 3.33 -10.44 16.86
CA PRO A 115 4.61 -9.90 17.30
C PRO A 115 5.80 -10.51 16.55
N GLU A 116 5.74 -11.80 16.23
CA GLU A 116 6.78 -12.53 15.50
C GLU A 116 6.88 -12.07 14.04
N GLU A 117 5.74 -11.88 13.35
CA GLU A 117 5.71 -11.29 12.00
C GLU A 117 6.32 -9.87 12.02
N ALA A 118 5.99 -9.06 13.04
CA ALA A 118 6.54 -7.72 13.21
C ALA A 118 8.04 -7.71 13.52
N ASP A 119 8.52 -8.57 14.41
CA ASP A 119 9.93 -8.71 14.77
C ASP A 119 10.76 -9.17 13.57
N ALA A 120 10.31 -10.20 12.86
CA ALA A 120 10.99 -10.73 11.68
C ALA A 120 11.11 -9.66 10.60
N TYR A 121 10.03 -8.95 10.29
CA TYR A 121 10.10 -7.90 9.28
C TYR A 121 10.94 -6.71 9.76
N PHE A 122 10.84 -6.29 11.03
CA PHE A 122 11.66 -5.20 11.56
C PHE A 122 13.16 -5.50 11.45
N ALA A 123 13.57 -6.73 11.80
CA ALA A 123 14.95 -7.19 11.69
C ALA A 123 15.48 -7.18 10.24
N SER A 124 14.60 -7.40 9.25
CA SER A 124 14.98 -7.35 7.83
C SER A 124 15.24 -5.94 7.29
N ARG A 125 14.75 -4.89 7.97
CA ARG A 125 14.87 -3.50 7.50
C ARG A 125 16.32 -3.02 7.57
N SER A 126 16.72 -2.08 6.71
CA SER A 126 18.05 -1.46 6.82
C SER A 126 18.28 -0.87 8.21
N ARG A 127 19.54 -0.88 8.67
CA ARG A 127 19.91 -0.34 9.99
C ARG A 127 19.38 1.08 10.21
N ILE A 128 19.55 1.97 9.22
CA ILE A 128 19.04 3.34 9.25
C ILE A 128 17.51 3.38 9.40
N SER A 129 16.78 2.48 8.72
CA SER A 129 15.33 2.38 8.85
C SER A 129 14.89 1.94 10.25
N ARG A 130 15.64 1.02 10.89
CA ARG A 130 15.41 0.61 12.28
C ARG A 130 15.67 1.76 13.24
N MET A 131 16.79 2.48 13.09
CA MET A 131 17.11 3.67 13.89
C MET A 131 16.04 4.74 13.78
N GLY A 132 15.60 5.07 12.56
CA GLY A 132 14.55 6.05 12.33
C GLY A 132 13.20 5.68 12.96
N ALA A 133 12.89 4.38 13.04
CA ALA A 133 11.68 3.93 13.73
C ALA A 133 11.76 4.09 15.26
N VAL A 134 12.95 3.96 15.84
CA VAL A 134 13.18 4.19 17.28
C VAL A 134 13.19 5.70 17.61
N ALA A 135 13.77 6.53 16.75
CA ALA A 135 13.92 7.96 16.97
C ALA A 135 12.63 8.78 16.74
N SER A 136 11.66 8.25 16.01
CA SER A 136 10.49 8.99 15.51
C SER A 136 9.22 8.75 16.32
N ASP A 137 8.65 9.84 16.86
CA ASP A 137 7.26 9.88 17.35
C ASP A 137 6.32 10.20 16.18
N GLN A 138 6.07 9.20 15.31
CA GLN A 138 5.37 9.42 14.04
C GLN A 138 4.03 10.16 14.23
N SER A 139 3.80 11.19 13.42
CA SER A 139 2.59 12.05 13.41
C SER A 139 2.43 13.00 14.60
N ARG A 140 3.34 13.01 15.58
CA ARG A 140 3.35 14.04 16.63
C ARG A 140 3.96 15.35 16.11
N PRO A 141 3.52 16.51 16.63
CA PRO A 141 4.14 17.79 16.29
C PRO A 141 5.64 17.78 16.60
N LEU A 142 6.44 18.26 15.65
CA LEU A 142 7.89 18.42 15.79
C LEU A 142 8.20 19.91 15.74
N ALA A 143 8.65 20.47 16.86
CA ALA A 143 8.91 21.91 16.97
C ALA A 143 10.03 22.36 16.03
N ASP A 144 11.08 21.55 15.90
CA ASP A 144 12.23 21.83 15.03
C ASP A 144 12.84 20.54 14.47
N ARG A 145 13.34 20.59 13.24
CA ARG A 145 13.95 19.45 12.55
C ARG A 145 15.18 18.91 13.29
N ALA A 146 15.99 19.78 13.90
CA ALA A 146 17.20 19.40 14.62
C ALA A 146 16.91 18.46 15.80
N ILE A 147 15.70 18.52 16.39
CA ILE A 147 15.30 17.60 17.46
C ILE A 147 15.29 16.15 16.96
N PHE A 148 14.74 15.90 15.77
CA PHE A 148 14.70 14.55 15.21
C PHE A 148 16.09 14.08 14.79
N GLU A 149 16.92 14.97 14.23
CA GLU A 149 18.30 14.66 13.86
C GLU A 149 19.17 14.36 15.08
N GLN A 150 18.96 15.07 16.18
CA GLN A 150 19.64 14.75 17.45
C GLN A 150 19.18 13.40 17.98
N ARG A 151 17.88 13.10 18.00
CA ARG A 151 17.37 11.77 18.40
C ARG A 151 17.94 10.63 17.56
N LEU A 152 18.13 10.85 16.26
CA LEU A 152 18.79 9.87 15.38
C LEU A 152 20.25 9.62 15.82
N LYS A 153 21.01 10.67 16.12
CA LYS A 153 22.38 10.55 16.65
C LYS A 153 22.41 9.84 17.99
N ASP A 154 21.48 10.17 18.89
CA ASP A 154 21.39 9.53 20.21
C ASP A 154 21.12 8.02 20.08
N VAL A 155 20.24 7.62 19.15
CA VAL A 155 19.98 6.21 18.83
C VAL A 155 21.21 5.55 18.21
N GLU A 156 21.90 6.23 17.29
CA GLU A 156 23.12 5.73 16.67
C GLU A 156 24.21 5.46 17.71
N THR A 157 24.47 6.41 18.62
CA THR A 157 25.40 6.25 19.74
C THR A 157 24.95 5.14 20.69
N ARG A 158 23.66 5.06 21.03
CA ARG A 158 23.12 4.01 21.92
C ARG A 158 23.34 2.59 21.40
N TYR A 159 23.29 2.40 20.08
CA TYR A 159 23.44 1.11 19.43
C TYR A 159 24.77 0.98 18.66
N GLU A 160 25.77 1.80 18.97
CA GLU A 160 27.08 1.74 18.35
C GLU A 160 27.71 0.35 18.57
N GLY A 161 28.27 -0.23 17.51
CA GLY A 161 28.83 -1.59 17.55
C GLY A 161 27.82 -2.73 17.74
N GLN A 162 26.52 -2.45 17.80
CA GLN A 162 25.48 -3.47 17.94
C GLN A 162 24.77 -3.71 16.61
N ASP A 163 24.76 -4.95 16.14
CA ASP A 163 24.05 -5.34 14.91
C ASP A 163 22.52 -5.30 15.07
N LEU A 164 22.06 -5.66 16.27
CA LEU A 164 20.63 -5.74 16.61
C LEU A 164 20.14 -4.41 17.21
N ILE A 165 19.18 -3.78 16.52
CA ILE A 165 18.35 -2.73 17.10
C ILE A 165 16.98 -3.38 17.35
N PRO A 166 16.49 -3.42 18.61
CA PRO A 166 15.20 -4.04 18.91
C PRO A 166 14.05 -3.23 18.30
N ARG A 167 12.97 -3.92 17.94
CA ARG A 167 11.73 -3.27 17.49
C ARG A 167 11.13 -2.46 18.65
N PRO A 168 10.82 -1.17 18.48
CA PRO A 168 10.15 -0.40 19.52
C PRO A 168 8.71 -0.87 19.69
N ALA A 169 8.17 -0.78 20.92
CA ALA A 169 6.86 -1.36 21.28
C ALA A 169 5.69 -0.81 20.44
N ASN A 170 5.78 0.46 20.01
CA ASN A 170 4.78 1.12 19.18
C ASN A 170 4.92 0.84 17.68
N TRP A 171 5.84 -0.04 17.26
CA TRP A 171 6.02 -0.37 15.85
C TRP A 171 5.54 -1.79 15.58
N SER A 172 4.63 -1.93 14.63
CA SER A 172 4.05 -3.22 14.22
C SER A 172 3.51 -3.14 12.79
N GLY A 173 2.67 -4.08 12.38
CA GLY A 173 1.98 -4.07 11.11
C GLY A 173 0.50 -4.40 11.20
N TYR A 174 -0.19 -4.17 10.09
CA TYR A 174 -1.58 -4.51 9.90
C TYR A 174 -1.70 -5.36 8.64
N ARG A 175 -2.59 -6.35 8.72
CA ARG A 175 -3.07 -7.13 7.59
C ARG A 175 -4.47 -6.64 7.23
N VAL A 176 -4.66 -6.26 5.97
CA VAL A 176 -5.95 -5.89 5.40
C VAL A 176 -6.58 -7.14 4.80
N GLU A 177 -7.65 -7.64 5.42
CA GLU A 177 -8.48 -8.69 4.85
C GLU A 177 -9.46 -8.06 3.84
N PRO A 178 -9.35 -8.39 2.55
CA PRO A 178 -10.17 -7.74 1.53
C PRO A 178 -11.61 -8.27 1.56
N SER A 179 -12.54 -7.34 1.44
CA SER A 179 -13.98 -7.58 1.20
C SER A 179 -14.40 -7.14 -0.21
N CYS A 180 -13.62 -6.27 -0.84
CA CYS A 180 -13.84 -5.79 -2.19
C CYS A 180 -12.50 -5.54 -2.89
N PHE A 181 -12.44 -5.88 -4.18
CA PHE A 181 -11.43 -5.42 -5.12
C PHE A 181 -12.11 -4.64 -6.25
N GLU A 182 -11.47 -3.57 -6.72
CA GLU A 182 -11.81 -2.94 -7.99
C GLU A 182 -10.54 -2.82 -8.82
N PHE A 183 -10.60 -3.32 -10.06
CA PHE A 183 -9.55 -3.16 -11.04
C PHE A 183 -10.02 -2.15 -12.08
N TRP A 184 -9.14 -1.22 -12.42
CA TRP A 184 -9.37 -0.18 -13.41
C TRP A 184 -8.22 -0.17 -14.41
N GLN A 185 -8.54 -0.08 -15.70
CA GLN A 185 -7.57 -0.01 -16.78
C GLN A 185 -7.93 1.07 -17.80
N GLU A 186 -6.93 1.87 -18.17
CA GLU A 186 -7.12 2.88 -19.21
C GLU A 186 -7.47 2.25 -20.56
N ARG A 187 -8.42 2.87 -21.27
CA ARG A 187 -8.75 2.56 -22.66
C ARG A 187 -8.99 3.86 -23.43
N PRO A 188 -8.95 3.83 -24.78
CA PRO A 188 -9.20 5.00 -25.61
C PRO A 188 -10.52 5.70 -25.29
N TYR A 189 -10.56 7.01 -25.57
CA TYR A 189 -11.77 7.85 -25.44
C TYR A 189 -12.38 7.91 -24.03
N ARG A 190 -11.58 7.62 -22.99
CA ARG A 190 -12.04 7.54 -21.58
C ARG A 190 -13.06 6.44 -21.30
N LEU A 191 -13.18 5.46 -22.20
CA LEU A 191 -14.05 4.30 -22.04
C LEU A 191 -13.32 3.18 -21.28
N HIS A 192 -12.84 3.54 -20.09
CA HIS A 192 -12.02 2.68 -19.22
C HIS A 192 -12.73 1.37 -18.89
N ASP A 193 -11.96 0.29 -18.74
CA ASP A 193 -12.51 -0.98 -18.26
C ASP A 193 -12.38 -1.03 -16.74
N ARG A 194 -13.49 -1.36 -16.08
CA ARG A 194 -13.61 -1.42 -14.63
C ARG A 194 -14.33 -2.69 -14.25
N ALA A 195 -13.79 -3.43 -13.30
CA ALA A 195 -14.43 -4.61 -12.75
C ALA A 195 -14.25 -4.66 -11.25
N THR A 196 -15.30 -5.03 -10.54
CA THR A 196 -15.29 -5.20 -9.09
C THR A 196 -15.55 -6.65 -8.71
N TRP A 197 -14.82 -7.12 -7.70
CA TRP A 197 -15.06 -8.38 -7.02
C TRP A 197 -15.49 -8.06 -5.59
N THR A 198 -16.68 -8.48 -5.20
CA THR A 198 -17.19 -8.34 -3.83
C THR A 198 -17.26 -9.71 -3.17
N ARG A 199 -16.79 -9.82 -1.93
CA ARG A 199 -16.74 -11.09 -1.20
C ARG A 199 -18.13 -11.50 -0.73
N GLU A 200 -18.52 -12.72 -1.04
CA GLU A 200 -19.73 -13.38 -0.53
C GLU A 200 -19.37 -14.73 0.08
N GLY A 201 -19.26 -14.76 1.41
CA GLY A 201 -18.75 -15.92 2.15
C GLY A 201 -17.31 -16.26 1.73
N ASN A 202 -17.14 -17.44 1.11
CA ASN A 202 -15.84 -17.94 0.64
C ASN A 202 -15.62 -17.72 -0.87
N HIS A 203 -16.53 -17.01 -1.54
CA HIS A 203 -16.49 -16.76 -2.98
C HIS A 203 -16.43 -15.25 -3.27
N TRP A 204 -16.15 -14.92 -4.52
CA TRP A 204 -16.14 -13.55 -5.03
C TRP A 204 -17.17 -13.43 -6.14
N ASN A 205 -18.10 -12.49 -6.00
CA ASN A 205 -18.99 -12.08 -7.07
C ASN A 205 -18.34 -10.97 -7.88
N VAL A 206 -18.32 -11.12 -9.19
CA VAL A 206 -17.66 -10.20 -10.11
C VAL A 206 -18.68 -9.44 -10.96
N THR A 207 -18.45 -8.15 -11.18
CA THR A 207 -19.29 -7.32 -12.05
C THR A 207 -18.46 -6.26 -12.76
N ARG A 208 -18.71 -6.07 -14.06
CA ARG A 208 -18.13 -4.96 -14.82
C ARG A 208 -18.89 -3.66 -14.52
N LEU A 209 -18.15 -2.57 -14.33
CA LEU A 209 -18.68 -1.25 -14.02
C LEU A 209 -18.55 -0.32 -15.24
N TYR A 210 -19.42 0.70 -15.31
CA TYR A 210 -19.21 1.83 -16.21
C TYR A 210 -17.96 2.63 -15.79
N PRO A 211 -17.22 3.23 -16.76
CA PRO A 211 -16.02 4.02 -16.49
C PRO A 211 -16.28 5.21 -15.57
#